data_AF-A0A527GA28-F1
#
_entry.id   AF-A0A527GA28-F1
#
_cell.length_a   1.000
_cell.length_b   1.000
_cell.length_c   1.000
_cell.angle_alpha   90.00
_cell.angle_beta   90.00
_cell.angle_gamma   90.00
#
_symmetry.space_group_name_H-M   'P 1'
#
loop_
_entity.id
_entity.type
_entity.pdbx_description
1 polymer ?
#
loop_
_entity_poly.entity_id
_entity_poly.type
_entity_poly.pdbx_seq_one_letter_code
_entity_poly.pdbx_strand_id
1 'polypeptide(L)'
;GQEVTIGWMTERPWLYVSLIIADVWQWTPFMFVILLAGLTAIPPNLYEAAELDGVNAWQVFWAITLPHLGPMMLLALTFRLLDAIRMFDTIFIMTGGGPGTQTYTASYYLYTVGFTQFHLSQATAGSWLFLIFTALIVALLVRRLLKVDPV
;
A
#
# COMPACT_ATOMS: atom_id res chain seq x y z
N GLY A 1 -19.84 36.17 -8.08
CA GLY A 1 -19.66 34.93 -7.31
C GLY A 1 -18.23 34.91 -6.81
N GLN A 2 -17.99 34.52 -5.57
CA GLN A 2 -16.61 34.31 -5.09
C GLN A 2 -16.08 33.02 -5.70
N GLU A 3 -14.82 33.02 -6.13
CA GLU A 3 -14.14 31.81 -6.57
C GLU A 3 -13.95 30.90 -5.37
N VAL A 4 -14.52 29.70 -5.43
CA VAL A 4 -14.29 28.66 -4.41
C VAL A 4 -12.98 27.96 -4.79
N THR A 5 -11.89 28.32 -4.10
CA THR A 5 -10.60 27.65 -4.23
C THR A 5 -10.55 26.46 -3.28
N ILE A 6 -10.55 25.24 -3.82
CA ILE A 6 -10.44 24.02 -3.00
C ILE A 6 -8.98 23.83 -2.61
N GLY A 7 -8.68 23.86 -1.31
CA GLY A 7 -7.34 23.62 -0.78
C GLY A 7 -6.96 22.14 -0.77
N TRP A 8 -6.67 21.56 -1.94
CA TRP A 8 -6.36 20.12 -2.10
C TRP A 8 -5.25 19.59 -1.19
N MET A 9 -4.31 20.44 -0.77
CA MET A 9 -3.13 20.08 0.03
C MET A 9 -3.09 20.84 1.36
N THR A 10 -4.15 21.60 1.67
CA THR A 10 -4.17 22.53 2.81
C THR A 10 -5.42 22.39 3.65
N GLU A 11 -6.51 21.84 3.11
CA GLU A 11 -7.79 21.75 3.81
C GLU A 11 -8.19 20.29 4.06
N ARG A 12 -8.71 20.01 5.27
CA ARG A 12 -9.36 18.73 5.55
C ARG A 12 -10.78 18.73 4.96
N PRO A 13 -11.25 17.65 4.33
CA PRO A 13 -10.60 16.34 4.19
C PRO A 13 -9.72 16.19 2.93
N TRP A 14 -9.75 17.18 2.03
CA TRP A 14 -9.13 17.14 0.69
C TRP A 14 -7.63 16.83 0.70
N LEU A 15 -6.91 17.29 1.72
CA LEU A 15 -5.54 16.93 2.03
C LEU A 15 -5.28 15.42 2.05
N TYR A 16 -6.11 14.66 2.76
CA TYR A 16 -5.91 13.21 2.84
C TYR A 16 -6.38 12.51 1.56
N VAL A 17 -7.43 13.04 0.93
CA VAL A 17 -7.94 12.50 -0.35
C VAL A 17 -6.88 12.64 -1.45
N SER A 18 -6.22 13.80 -1.56
CA SER A 18 -5.18 14.02 -2.56
C SER A 18 -3.96 13.13 -2.34
N LEU A 19 -3.53 12.96 -1.08
CA LEU A 19 -2.47 12.03 -0.71
C LEU A 19 -2.81 10.58 -1.07
N ILE A 20 -4.02 10.12 -0.72
CA ILE A 20 -4.48 8.75 -1.03
C ILE A 20 -4.53 8.53 -2.53
N ILE A 21 -5.07 9.49 -3.30
CA ILE A 21 -5.14 9.37 -4.77
C ILE A 21 -3.74 9.27 -5.38
N ALA A 22 -2.81 10.13 -4.95
CA ALA A 22 -1.44 10.12 -5.48
C ALA A 22 -0.72 8.81 -5.17
N ASP A 23 -0.84 8.33 -3.93
CA ASP A 23 -0.25 7.08 -3.50
C ASP A 23 -0.86 5.86 -4.22
N VAL A 24 -2.20 5.78 -4.32
CA VAL A 24 -2.88 4.71 -5.05
C VAL A 24 -2.46 4.72 -6.51
N TRP A 25 -2.41 5.89 -7.15
CA TRP A 25 -2.00 6.03 -8.54
C TRP A 25 -0.56 5.57 -8.77
N GLN A 26 0.37 5.96 -7.89
CA GLN A 26 1.77 5.56 -7.97
C GLN A 26 1.97 4.05 -7.85
N TRP A 27 1.22 3.39 -6.96
CA TRP A 27 1.40 1.96 -6.67
C TRP A 27 0.52 1.02 -7.49
N THR A 28 -0.51 1.53 -8.16
CA THR A 28 -1.41 0.72 -8.99
C THR A 28 -0.68 -0.13 -10.04
N PRO A 29 0.31 0.39 -10.80
CA PRO A 29 1.00 -0.41 -11.82
C PRO A 29 1.71 -1.64 -11.23
N PHE A 30 2.36 -1.49 -10.08
CA PHE A 30 3.04 -2.60 -9.40
C PHE A 30 2.05 -3.67 -8.95
N MET A 31 0.92 -3.28 -8.35
CA MET A 31 -0.12 -4.21 -7.94
C MET A 31 -0.74 -4.93 -9.13
N PHE A 32 -0.97 -4.21 -10.23
CA PHE A 32 -1.52 -4.79 -11.44
C PHE A 32 -0.63 -5.89 -12.01
N VAL A 33 0.69 -5.69 -12.04
CA VAL A 33 1.64 -6.71 -12.52
C VAL A 33 1.61 -7.97 -11.65
N ILE A 34 1.55 -7.83 -10.32
CA ILE A 34 1.47 -9.00 -9.42
C ILE A 34 0.15 -9.76 -9.62
N LEU A 35 -0.97 -9.04 -9.68
CA LEU A 35 -2.28 -9.65 -9.86
C LEU A 35 -2.43 -10.30 -11.24
N LEU A 36 -1.85 -9.68 -12.28
CA LEU A 36 -1.83 -10.24 -13.63
C LEU A 36 -1.03 -11.55 -13.67
N ALA A 37 0.13 -11.60 -13.01
CA ALA A 37 0.90 -12.83 -12.88
C ALA A 37 0.08 -13.94 -12.19
N GLY A 38 -0.66 -13.58 -11.12
CA GLY A 38 -1.60 -14.49 -10.48
C GLY A 38 -2.73 -14.96 -11.39
N LEU A 39 -3.29 -14.06 -12.18
CA LEU A 39 -4.39 -14.36 -13.10
C LEU A 39 -3.93 -15.31 -14.21
N THR A 40 -2.73 -15.12 -14.74
CA THR A 40 -2.14 -16.00 -15.77
C THR A 40 -1.80 -17.39 -15.26
N ALA A 41 -1.67 -17.57 -13.95
CA ALA A 41 -1.42 -18.87 -13.33
C ALA A 41 -2.70 -19.71 -13.14
N ILE A 42 -3.90 -19.11 -13.31
CA ILE A 42 -5.16 -19.83 -13.16
C ILE A 42 -5.37 -20.75 -14.36
N PRO A 43 -5.60 -22.07 -14.14
CA PRO A 43 -5.84 -23.00 -15.23
C PRO A 43 -7.06 -22.61 -16.08
N PRO A 44 -6.92 -22.56 -17.43
CA PRO A 44 -8.00 -22.12 -18.32
C PRO A 44 -9.21 -23.07 -18.33
N ASN A 45 -9.00 -24.36 -18.03
CA ASN A 45 -10.06 -25.37 -17.95
C ASN A 45 -11.13 -25.05 -16.89
N LEU A 46 -10.80 -24.28 -15.84
CA LEU A 46 -11.79 -23.83 -14.85
C LEU A 46 -12.80 -22.85 -15.47
N TYR A 47 -12.34 -21.99 -16.37
CA TYR A 47 -13.19 -21.04 -17.08
C TYR A 47 -14.03 -21.74 -18.15
N GLU A 48 -13.43 -22.67 -18.90
CA GLU A 48 -14.14 -23.49 -19.89
C GLU A 48 -15.25 -24.32 -19.25
N ALA A 49 -14.99 -24.94 -18.08
CA ALA A 49 -16.00 -25.68 -17.34
C ALA A 49 -17.16 -24.79 -16.89
N ALA A 50 -16.88 -23.57 -16.39
CA ALA A 50 -17.90 -22.63 -15.98
C ALA A 50 -18.78 -22.15 -17.16
N GLU A 51 -18.18 -22.01 -18.36
CA GLU A 51 -18.91 -21.68 -19.58
C GLU A 51 -19.86 -22.81 -20.00
N LEU A 52 -19.41 -24.07 -19.91
CA LEU A 52 -20.24 -25.25 -20.17
C LEU A 52 -21.40 -25.38 -19.17
N ASP A 53 -21.17 -25.01 -17.91
CA ASP A 53 -22.18 -25.01 -16.85
C ASP A 53 -23.13 -23.80 -16.92
N GLY A 54 -22.96 -22.89 -17.89
CA GLY A 54 -23.81 -21.71 -18.09
C GLY A 54 -23.73 -20.68 -16.95
N VAL A 55 -22.62 -20.67 -16.20
CA VAL A 55 -22.39 -19.79 -15.05
C VAL A 55 -22.13 -18.36 -15.52
N ASN A 56 -22.69 -17.36 -14.84
CA ASN A 56 -22.49 -15.96 -15.23
C ASN A 56 -21.10 -15.43 -14.82
N ALA A 57 -20.63 -14.36 -15.49
CA ALA A 57 -19.30 -13.80 -15.25
C ALA A 57 -19.06 -13.30 -13.80
N TRP A 58 -20.11 -12.85 -13.11
CA TRP A 58 -19.99 -12.41 -11.71
C TRP A 58 -19.73 -13.60 -10.78
N GLN A 59 -20.44 -14.70 -10.99
CA GLN A 59 -20.23 -15.95 -10.27
C GLN A 59 -18.84 -16.52 -10.56
N VAL A 60 -18.39 -16.50 -11.81
CA VAL A 60 -17.02 -16.89 -12.19
C VAL A 60 -15.98 -16.06 -11.43
N PHE A 61 -16.15 -14.74 -11.36
CA PHE A 61 -15.21 -13.88 -10.63
C PHE A 61 -15.11 -14.23 -9.15
N TRP A 62 -16.25 -14.37 -8.45
CA TRP A 62 -16.24 -14.63 -7.00
C TRP A 62 -15.92 -16.08 -6.63
N ALA A 63 -16.26 -17.06 -7.49
CA ALA A 63 -16.07 -18.48 -7.21
C ALA A 63 -14.76 -19.05 -7.75
N ILE A 64 -14.24 -18.51 -8.87
CA ILE A 64 -13.04 -19.02 -9.54
C ILE A 64 -11.91 -18.00 -9.42
N THR A 65 -12.08 -16.82 -9.99
CA THR A 65 -10.96 -15.86 -10.13
C THR A 65 -10.45 -15.36 -8.77
N LEU A 66 -11.34 -14.83 -7.92
CA LEU A 66 -10.95 -14.21 -6.65
C LEU A 66 -10.32 -15.19 -5.65
N PRO A 67 -10.86 -16.41 -5.43
CA PRO A 67 -10.24 -17.39 -4.54
C PRO A 67 -8.86 -17.84 -5.02
N HIS A 68 -8.68 -18.07 -6.32
CA HIS A 68 -7.40 -18.48 -6.90
C HIS A 68 -6.37 -17.34 -6.93
N LEU A 69 -6.82 -16.08 -7.02
CA LEU A 69 -5.96 -14.91 -6.86
C LEU A 69 -5.57 -14.65 -5.39
N GLY A 70 -6.26 -15.25 -4.42
CA GLY A 70 -6.06 -15.03 -2.98
C GLY A 70 -4.59 -15.03 -2.53
N PRO A 71 -3.78 -16.06 -2.87
CA PRO A 71 -2.36 -16.10 -2.50
C PRO A 71 -1.54 -14.94 -3.07
N MET A 72 -1.79 -14.55 -4.33
CA MET A 72 -1.08 -13.44 -4.98
C MET A 72 -1.54 -12.08 -4.44
N MET A 73 -2.83 -11.92 -4.14
CA MET A 73 -3.37 -10.74 -3.47
C MET A 73 -2.77 -10.55 -2.07
N LEU A 74 -2.60 -11.64 -1.32
CA LEU A 74 -2.00 -11.64 0.01
C LEU A 74 -0.54 -11.16 -0.03
N LEU A 75 0.21 -11.65 -1.02
CA LEU A 75 1.58 -11.21 -1.29
C LEU A 75 1.63 -9.72 -1.68
N ALA A 76 0.79 -9.30 -2.64
CA ALA A 76 0.68 -7.90 -3.07
C ALA A 76 0.35 -6.97 -1.91
N LEU A 77 -0.63 -7.34 -1.08
CA LEU A 77 -1.05 -6.58 0.09
C LEU A 77 0.06 -6.48 1.13
N THR A 78 0.87 -7.54 1.31
CA THR A 78 2.00 -7.51 2.23
C THR A 78 3.07 -6.52 1.80
N PHE A 79 3.43 -6.52 0.52
CA PHE A 79 4.32 -5.51 -0.03
C PHE A 79 3.73 -4.10 0.10
N ARG A 80 2.41 -3.95 -0.12
CA ARG A 80 1.73 -2.67 0.03
C ARG A 80 1.79 -2.13 1.46
N LEU A 81 1.52 -2.98 2.45
CA LEU A 81 1.55 -2.61 3.85
C LEU A 81 2.96 -2.22 4.30
N LEU A 82 3.98 -2.97 3.84
CA LEU A 82 5.38 -2.68 4.12
C LEU A 82 5.75 -1.29 3.61
N ASP A 83 5.40 -0.99 2.36
CA ASP A 83 5.69 0.30 1.75
C ASP A 83 4.94 1.45 2.45
N ALA A 84 3.64 1.28 2.71
CA ALA A 84 2.80 2.29 3.36
C ALA A 84 3.32 2.71 4.75
N ILE A 85 3.84 1.76 5.55
CA ILE A 85 4.41 2.06 6.87
C ILE A 85 5.59 3.04 6.76
N ARG A 86 6.40 2.91 5.70
CA ARG A 86 7.62 3.68 5.50
C ARG A 86 7.42 4.93 4.65
N MET A 87 6.17 5.25 4.27
CA MET A 87 5.82 6.34 3.37
C MET A 87 6.49 7.67 3.77
N PHE A 88 7.32 8.17 2.87
CA PHE A 88 8.07 9.41 3.04
C PHE A 88 7.86 10.34 1.84
N ASP A 89 8.11 9.82 0.63
CA ASP A 89 8.20 10.61 -0.60
C ASP A 89 6.92 11.39 -0.88
N THR A 90 5.76 10.74 -0.84
CA THR A 90 4.45 11.36 -1.06
C THR A 90 4.20 12.51 -0.09
N ILE A 91 4.52 12.32 1.19
CA ILE A 91 4.35 13.36 2.22
C ILE A 91 5.30 14.53 1.98
N PHE A 92 6.57 14.22 1.75
CA PHE A 92 7.62 15.21 1.54
C PHE A 92 7.33 16.09 0.32
N ILE A 93 6.98 15.48 -0.81
CA ILE A 93 6.75 16.18 -2.08
C ILE A 93 5.45 16.98 -2.05
N MET A 94 4.37 16.38 -1.56
CA MET A 94 3.05 17.01 -1.67
C MET A 94 2.80 18.01 -0.54
N THR A 95 3.04 17.59 0.71
CA THR A 95 2.53 18.35 1.86
C THR A 95 3.63 18.97 2.70
N GLY A 96 4.86 18.48 2.60
CA GLY A 96 5.93 18.84 3.53
C GLY A 96 5.52 18.64 4.99
N GLY A 97 4.72 17.60 5.28
CA GLY A 97 4.18 17.33 6.62
C GLY A 97 3.00 18.22 7.05
N GLY A 98 2.58 19.17 6.21
CA GLY A 98 1.59 20.19 6.54
C GLY A 98 0.12 19.85 6.20
N PRO A 99 -0.80 20.76 6.57
CA PRO A 99 -0.58 21.98 7.35
C PRO A 99 -0.34 21.67 8.83
N GLY A 100 0.67 22.29 9.44
CA GLY A 100 1.13 21.92 10.80
C GLY A 100 1.82 20.56 10.78
N THR A 101 1.36 19.62 11.63
CA THR A 101 1.91 18.25 11.74
C THR A 101 0.94 17.17 11.25
N GLN A 102 -0.08 17.55 10.48
CA GLN A 102 -1.23 16.70 10.21
C GLN A 102 -0.95 15.47 9.32
N THR A 103 0.12 15.51 8.53
CA THR A 103 0.51 14.42 7.62
C THR A 103 1.84 13.81 8.03
N TYR A 104 2.31 14.05 9.26
CA TYR A 104 3.57 13.52 9.76
C TYR A 104 3.53 12.00 9.82
N THR A 105 4.36 11.36 9.00
CA THR A 105 4.71 9.95 9.13
C THR A 105 5.96 9.79 9.99
N ALA A 106 6.22 8.60 10.51
CA ALA A 106 7.43 8.31 11.26
C ALA A 106 8.69 8.63 10.43
N SER A 107 8.70 8.24 9.15
CA SER A 107 9.79 8.54 8.21
C SER A 107 9.99 10.04 8.03
N TYR A 108 8.91 10.80 7.82
CA TYR A 108 8.99 12.26 7.65
C TYR A 108 9.47 12.96 8.93
N TYR A 109 8.94 12.54 10.08
CA TYR A 109 9.37 13.07 11.37
C TYR A 109 10.87 12.88 11.61
N LEU A 110 11.40 11.67 11.40
CA LEU A 110 12.83 11.39 11.57
C LEU A 110 13.71 12.20 10.60
N TYR A 111 13.23 12.42 9.37
CA TYR A 111 13.88 13.33 8.44
C TYR A 111 13.95 14.76 9.00
N THR A 112 12.84 15.30 9.52
CA THR A 112 12.84 16.66 10.09
C THR A 112 13.81 16.78 11.27
N VAL A 113 13.81 15.82 12.20
CA VAL A 113 14.73 15.82 13.36
C VAL A 113 16.19 15.79 12.91
N GLY A 114 16.52 14.97 11.91
CA GLY A 114 17.91 14.78 11.48
C GLY A 114 18.44 15.90 10.60
N PHE A 115 17.66 16.32 9.62
CA PHE A 115 18.12 17.18 8.53
C PHE A 115 17.64 18.63 8.62
N THR A 116 16.55 18.91 9.35
CA THR A 116 16.04 20.28 9.53
C THR A 116 16.38 20.84 10.91
N GLN A 117 16.32 20.02 11.96
CA GLN A 117 16.66 20.41 13.32
C GLN A 117 18.12 20.11 13.69
N PHE A 118 18.87 19.45 12.80
CA PHE A 118 20.27 19.05 13.00
C PHE A 118 20.53 18.15 14.22
N HIS A 119 19.50 17.46 14.73
CA HIS A 119 19.62 16.46 15.80
C HIS A 119 19.90 15.07 15.21
N LEU A 120 21.03 14.93 14.50
CA LEU A 120 21.36 13.73 13.74
C LEU A 120 21.45 12.47 14.61
N SER A 121 21.98 12.57 15.83
CA SER A 121 22.09 11.44 16.76
C SER A 121 20.73 10.90 17.18
N GLN A 122 19.78 11.79 17.49
CA GLN A 122 18.40 11.42 17.84
C GLN A 122 17.67 10.82 16.65
N ALA A 123 17.79 11.43 15.47
CA ALA A 123 17.18 10.91 14.24
C ALA A 123 17.74 9.53 13.87
N THR A 124 19.04 9.31 14.06
CA THR A 124 19.69 8.02 13.78
C THR A 124 19.20 6.95 14.75
N ALA A 125 19.15 7.24 16.05
CA ALA A 125 18.62 6.31 17.05
C ALA A 125 17.15 5.96 16.77
N GLY A 126 16.32 6.96 16.46
CA GLY A 126 14.92 6.75 16.09
C GLY A 126 14.74 5.95 14.80
N SER A 127 15.61 6.15 13.80
CA SER A 127 15.60 5.39 12.55
C SER A 127 15.92 3.92 12.76
N TRP A 128 16.87 3.60 13.66
CA TRP A 128 17.15 2.21 14.03
C TRP A 128 15.97 1.55 14.74
N LEU A 129 15.31 2.25 15.66
CA LEU A 129 14.11 1.73 16.32
C LEU A 129 12.97 1.49 15.32
N PHE A 130 12.75 2.43 14.40
CA PHE A 130 11.74 2.31 13.35
C PHE A 130 12.05 1.16 12.38
N LEU A 131 13.32 0.95 12.04
CA LEU A 131 13.77 -0.18 11.23
C LEU A 131 13.49 -1.51 11.92
N ILE A 132 13.86 -1.65 13.20
CA ILE A 132 13.61 -2.87 13.98
C ILE A 132 12.11 -3.15 14.06
N PHE A 133 11.30 -2.13 14.37
CA PHE A 133 9.85 -2.25 14.42
C PHE A 133 9.26 -2.73 13.09
N THR A 134 9.66 -2.10 11.98
CA THR A 134 9.18 -2.47 10.65
C THR A 134 9.64 -3.88 10.26
N ALA A 135 10.89 -4.24 10.56
CA ALA A 135 11.42 -5.58 10.30
C ALA A 135 10.67 -6.67 11.09
N LEU A 136 10.31 -6.40 12.35
CA LEU A 136 9.50 -7.32 13.16
C LEU A 136 8.10 -7.53 12.58
N ILE A 137 7.43 -6.45 12.15
CA ILE A 137 6.11 -6.55 11.50
C ILE A 137 6.20 -7.39 10.23
N VAL A 138 7.18 -7.10 9.37
CA VAL A 138 7.38 -7.85 8.12
C VAL A 138 7.70 -9.31 8.40
N ALA A 139 8.60 -9.61 9.34
CA ALA A 139 8.93 -10.97 9.71
C ALA A 139 7.71 -11.74 10.25
N LEU A 140 6.84 -11.08 11.02
CA LEU A 140 5.61 -11.68 11.53
C LEU A 140 4.60 -11.94 10.40
N LEU A 141 4.40 -10.98 9.49
CA LEU A 141 3.52 -11.13 8.33
C LEU A 141 4.00 -12.29 7.44
N VAL A 142 5.26 -12.26 7.02
CA VAL A 142 5.85 -13.32 6.17
C VAL A 142 5.75 -14.69 6.84
N ARG A 143 6.02 -14.80 8.15
CA ARG A 143 5.85 -16.06 8.89
C ARG A 143 4.39 -16.54 8.94
N ARG A 144 3.42 -15.63 8.97
CA ARG A 144 2.00 -15.99 8.90
C ARG A 144 1.64 -16.48 7.50
N LEU A 145 2.20 -15.86 6.45
CA LEU A 145 1.91 -16.24 5.06
C LEU A 145 2.58 -17.56 4.65
N LEU A 146 3.86 -17.75 4.95
CA LEU A 146 4.61 -18.97 4.60
C LEU A 146 4.16 -20.21 5.38
N LYS A 147 3.40 -20.03 6.48
CA LYS A 147 2.76 -21.16 7.19
C LYS A 147 1.48 -21.65 6.50
N VAL A 148 0.99 -20.96 5.48
CA VAL A 148 -0.26 -21.31 4.78
C VAL A 148 -0.06 -22.42 3.73
N ASP A 149 1.17 -22.88 3.47
CA ASP A 149 1.40 -24.05 2.59
C ASP A 149 1.90 -25.26 3.39
N PRO A 150 1.04 -26.27 3.55
CA PRO A 150 1.24 -27.49 2.79
C PRO A 150 -0.04 -27.81 1.99
N VAL A 151 0.01 -27.53 0.69
CA VAL A 151 -0.86 -28.20 -0.28
C VAL A 151 -0.43 -29.66 -0.38
#